data_AF-A0A163ZID8-F1
#
_entry.id   AF-A0A163ZID8-F1
#
_cell.length_a   1.000
_cell.length_b   1.000
_cell.length_c   1.000
_cell.angle_alpha   90.00
_cell.angle_beta   90.00
_cell.angle_gamma   90.00
#
_symmetry.space_group_name_H-M   'P 1'
#
loop_
_entity.id
_entity.type
_entity.pdbx_description
1 polymer ?
#
loop_
_entity_poly.entity_id
_entity_poly.type
_entity_poly.pdbx_seq_one_letter_code
_entity_poly.pdbx_strand_id
1 'polypeptide(L)'
;MILPSVVPRPVVVALVLSLSCAGSVHALEDCSLIKRLMNTLGASMARNRMLIAASQQTGENKAQAEQASELLSRQTRNYRDLREDYERNRCARDWE
;
A
#
# COMPACT_ATOMS: atom_id res chain seq x y z
N MET A 1 8.21 60.45 -11.07
CA MET A 1 7.13 59.45 -10.84
C MET A 1 7.76 58.28 -10.10
N ILE A 2 7.44 58.13 -8.82
CA ILE A 2 8.02 57.12 -7.92
C ILE A 2 7.14 55.87 -8.04
N LEU A 3 7.70 54.74 -8.49
CA LEU A 3 7.01 53.45 -8.41
C LEU A 3 6.88 53.07 -6.92
N PRO A 4 5.69 52.74 -6.41
CA PRO A 4 5.58 52.23 -5.06
C PRO A 4 6.11 50.80 -5.03
N SER A 5 7.24 50.62 -4.35
CA SER A 5 7.75 49.32 -3.93
C SER A 5 6.72 48.66 -3.02
N VAL A 6 5.95 47.69 -3.55
CA VAL A 6 5.06 46.86 -2.75
C VAL A 6 5.94 45.97 -1.88
N VAL A 7 6.12 46.35 -0.61
CA VAL A 7 6.76 45.49 0.40
C VAL A 7 5.72 44.45 0.83
N PRO A 8 5.85 43.16 0.47
CA PRO A 8 4.89 42.17 0.92
C PRO A 8 5.01 42.01 2.44
N ARG A 9 3.89 42.20 3.14
CA ARG A 9 3.78 41.99 4.59
C ARG A 9 4.21 40.55 4.94
N PRO A 10 5.10 40.35 5.93
CA PRO A 10 5.63 39.02 6.30
C PRO A 10 4.54 38.03 6.73
N VAL A 11 3.37 38.54 7.16
CA VAL A 11 2.20 37.75 7.54
C VAL A 11 1.60 36.98 6.35
N VAL A 12 1.65 37.56 5.15
CA VAL A 12 1.08 36.91 3.94
C VAL A 12 1.98 35.78 3.45
N VAL A 13 3.30 35.93 3.60
CA VAL A 13 4.27 34.87 3.24
C VAL A 13 4.15 33.68 4.18
N ALA A 14 3.98 33.92 5.49
CA ALA A 14 3.82 32.85 6.47
C ALA A 14 2.54 32.01 6.26
N LEU A 15 1.44 32.62 5.82
CA LEU A 15 0.17 31.91 5.65
C LEU A 15 0.15 30.96 4.44
N VAL A 16 0.93 31.25 3.40
CA VAL A 16 1.00 30.44 2.17
C VAL A 16 1.92 29.22 2.36
N LEU A 17 2.96 29.32 3.20
CA LEU A 17 3.84 28.19 3.51
C LEU A 17 3.17 27.10 4.37
N SER A 18 2.15 27.42 5.16
CA SER A 18 1.48 26.43 6.02
C SER A 18 0.56 25.47 5.29
N LEU A 19 0.09 25.83 4.08
CA LEU A 19 -0.88 25.01 3.33
C LEU A 19 -0.22 23.87 2.54
N SER A 20 1.10 23.87 2.39
CA SER A 20 1.80 22.92 1.52
C SER A 20 2.08 21.54 2.15
N CYS A 21 1.80 21.35 3.45
CA CYS A 21 2.09 20.10 4.16
C CYS A 21 0.89 19.16 4.38
N ALA A 22 -0.33 19.54 4.00
CA ALA A 22 -1.50 18.69 4.25
C ALA A 22 -1.58 17.46 3.31
N GLY A 23 -0.90 17.49 2.16
CA GLY A 23 -0.94 16.40 1.17
C GLY A 23 -0.16 15.14 1.57
N SER A 24 0.83 15.24 2.47
CA SER A 24 1.69 14.11 2.83
C SER A 24 1.07 13.16 3.85
N VAL A 25 0.19 13.65 4.74
CA VAL A 25 -0.36 12.83 5.84
C VAL A 25 -1.33 11.77 5.31
N HIS A 26 -2.23 12.13 4.40
CA HIS A 26 -3.17 11.18 3.79
C HIS A 26 -2.45 10.11 2.96
N ALA A 27 -1.46 10.51 2.15
CA ALA A 27 -0.66 9.56 1.37
C ALA A 27 0.11 8.57 2.27
N LEU A 28 0.62 9.02 3.43
CA LEU A 28 1.32 8.14 4.39
C LEU A 28 0.37 7.14 5.06
N GLU A 29 -0.83 7.56 5.45
CA GLU A 29 -1.86 6.66 6.00
C GLU A 29 -2.27 5.59 4.97
N ASP A 30 -2.51 5.99 3.72
CA ASP A 30 -2.87 5.10 2.62
C ASP A 30 -1.78 4.05 2.35
N CYS A 31 -0.51 4.46 2.33
CA CYS A 31 0.61 3.56 2.12
C CYS A 31 0.79 2.55 3.27
N SER A 32 0.56 2.97 4.51
CA SER A 32 0.62 2.09 5.68
C SER A 32 -0.48 1.01 5.61
N LEU A 33 -1.67 1.39 5.16
CA LEU A 33 -2.80 0.49 4.98
C LEU A 33 -2.53 -0.52 3.87
N ILE A 34 -2.11 -0.06 2.69
CA ILE A 34 -1.76 -0.93 1.56
C ILE A 34 -0.70 -1.95 1.99
N LYS A 35 0.35 -1.52 2.69
CA LYS A 35 1.41 -2.41 3.20
C LYS A 35 0.87 -3.47 4.16
N ARG A 36 -0.03 -3.09 5.09
CA ARG A 36 -0.68 -4.05 6.01
C ARG A 36 -1.54 -5.06 5.28
N LEU A 37 -2.30 -4.64 4.28
CA LEU A 37 -3.10 -5.53 3.43
C LEU A 37 -2.22 -6.51 2.67
N MET A 38 -1.14 -6.03 2.04
CA MET A 38 -0.17 -6.88 1.35
C MET A 38 0.46 -7.92 2.27
N ASN A 39 0.89 -7.52 3.49
CA ASN A 39 1.47 -8.44 4.46
C ASN A 39 0.47 -9.51 4.92
N THR A 40 -0.77 -9.11 5.20
CA THR A 40 -1.84 -10.02 5.61
C THR A 40 -2.16 -11.03 4.51
N LEU A 41 -2.22 -10.55 3.28
CA LEU A 41 -2.46 -11.39 2.10
C LEU A 41 -1.31 -12.36 1.86
N GLY A 42 -0.06 -11.90 1.96
CA GLY A 42 1.13 -12.73 1.84
C GLY A 42 1.18 -13.85 2.89
N ALA A 43 0.85 -13.55 4.15
CA ALA A 43 0.76 -14.56 5.20
C ALA A 43 -0.35 -15.59 4.93
N SER A 44 -1.49 -15.14 4.41
CA SER A 44 -2.60 -16.03 4.03
C SER A 44 -2.23 -16.94 2.86
N MET A 45 -1.54 -16.40 1.85
CA MET A 45 -1.02 -17.18 0.72
C MET A 45 -0.01 -18.24 1.16
N ALA A 46 0.90 -17.89 2.08
CA ALA A 46 1.87 -18.83 2.63
C ALA A 46 1.18 -20.01 3.33
N ARG A 47 0.14 -19.75 4.13
CA ARG A 47 -0.67 -20.80 4.77
C ARG A 47 -1.36 -21.70 3.75
N ASN A 48 -1.97 -21.11 2.71
CA ASN A 48 -2.61 -21.90 1.65
C ASN A 48 -1.61 -22.79 0.91
N ARG A 49 -0.39 -22.31 0.64
CA ARG A 49 0.68 -23.13 0.06
C ARG A 49 1.08 -24.29 0.96
N MET A 50 1.13 -24.09 2.28
CA MET A 50 1.41 -25.17 3.24
C MET A 50 0.31 -26.23 3.23
N LEU A 51 -0.97 -25.83 3.19
CA LEU A 51 -2.10 -26.77 3.12
C LEU A 51 -2.06 -27.62 1.84
N ILE A 52 -1.74 -26.99 0.71
CA ILE A 52 -1.58 -27.68 -0.57
C ILE A 52 -0.44 -28.68 -0.50
N ALA A 53 0.73 -28.26 -0.01
CA ALA A 53 1.91 -29.12 0.10
C ALA A 53 1.67 -30.31 1.04
N ALA A 54 1.02 -30.08 2.19
CA ALA A 54 0.67 -31.12 3.14
C ALA A 54 -0.25 -32.17 2.51
N SER A 55 -1.29 -31.74 1.78
CA SER A 55 -2.19 -32.64 1.06
C SER A 55 -1.50 -33.43 -0.05
N GLN A 56 -0.57 -32.80 -0.78
CA GLN A 56 0.24 -33.50 -1.79
C GLN A 56 1.15 -34.57 -1.17
N GLN A 57 1.66 -34.32 0.04
CA GLN A 57 2.56 -35.25 0.72
C GLN A 57 1.83 -36.44 1.35
N THR A 58 0.67 -36.22 1.98
CA THR A 58 -0.09 -37.30 2.64
C THR A 58 -1.12 -37.96 1.73
N GLY A 59 -1.53 -37.30 0.65
CA GLY A 59 -2.64 -37.72 -0.20
C GLY A 59 -4.02 -37.48 0.42
N GLU A 60 -4.09 -36.92 1.63
CA GLU A 60 -5.32 -36.63 2.38
C GLU A 60 -5.77 -35.18 2.19
N ASN A 61 -6.97 -34.83 2.66
CA ASN A 61 -7.49 -33.45 2.65
C ASN A 61 -7.53 -32.77 1.25
N LYS A 62 -7.70 -33.57 0.18
CA LYS A 62 -7.69 -33.07 -1.21
C LYS A 62 -8.68 -31.93 -1.45
N ALA A 63 -9.89 -32.03 -0.91
CA ALA A 63 -10.89 -30.96 -1.02
C ALA A 63 -10.42 -29.64 -0.38
N GLN A 64 -9.71 -29.71 0.75
CA GLN A 64 -9.14 -28.54 1.41
C GLN A 64 -8.00 -27.95 0.58
N ALA A 65 -7.15 -28.78 -0.04
CA ALA A 65 -6.08 -28.33 -0.92
C ALA A 65 -6.62 -27.68 -2.21
N GLU A 66 -7.73 -28.18 -2.74
CA GLU A 66 -8.38 -27.60 -3.91
C GLU A 66 -8.98 -26.22 -3.59
N GLN A 67 -9.70 -26.11 -2.47
CA GLN A 67 -10.17 -24.81 -1.95
C GLN A 67 -9.01 -23.83 -1.69
N ALA A 68 -7.93 -24.31 -1.07
CA ALA A 68 -6.73 -23.51 -0.83
C ALA A 68 -6.09 -23.04 -2.15
N SER A 69 -6.11 -23.88 -3.19
CA SER A 69 -5.59 -23.55 -4.52
C SER A 69 -6.42 -22.48 -5.22
N GLU A 70 -7.75 -22.60 -5.20
CA GLU A 70 -8.66 -21.58 -5.72
C GLU A 70 -8.47 -20.24 -4.99
N LEU A 71 -8.38 -20.29 -3.65
CA LEU A 71 -8.17 -19.11 -2.85
C LEU A 71 -6.81 -18.47 -3.16
N LEU A 72 -5.74 -19.26 -3.30
CA LEU A 72 -4.41 -18.79 -3.66
C LEU A 72 -4.41 -18.07 -5.02
N SER A 73 -5.17 -18.58 -6.01
CA SER A 73 -5.32 -17.96 -7.33
C SER A 73 -5.97 -16.57 -7.22
N ARG A 74 -7.03 -16.43 -6.41
CA ARG A 74 -7.69 -15.15 -6.16
C ARG A 74 -6.77 -14.19 -5.41
N GLN A 75 -6.11 -14.67 -4.35
CA GLN A 75 -5.20 -13.87 -3.54
C GLN A 75 -3.99 -13.37 -4.35
N THR A 76 -3.49 -14.16 -5.30
CA THR A 76 -2.39 -13.74 -6.17
C THR A 76 -2.77 -12.54 -7.03
N ARG A 77 -4.00 -12.53 -7.57
CA ARG A 77 -4.52 -11.37 -8.31
C ARG A 77 -4.64 -10.15 -7.41
N ASN A 78 -5.31 -10.30 -6.26
CA ASN A 78 -5.49 -9.21 -5.31
C ASN A 78 -4.14 -8.63 -4.81
N TYR A 79 -3.13 -9.48 -4.62
CA TYR A 79 -1.80 -9.05 -4.20
C TYR A 79 -1.12 -8.22 -5.29
N ARG A 80 -1.26 -8.64 -6.55
CA ARG A 80 -0.74 -7.89 -7.69
C ARG A 80 -1.41 -6.52 -7.78
N ASP A 81 -2.73 -6.47 -7.68
CA ASP A 81 -3.48 -5.21 -7.77
C ASP A 81 -3.10 -4.26 -6.61
N LEU A 82 -2.99 -4.77 -5.38
CA LEU A 82 -2.50 -3.98 -4.23
C LEU A 82 -1.05 -3.50 -4.42
N ARG A 83 -0.21 -4.29 -5.09
CA ARG A 83 1.17 -3.88 -5.40
C ARG A 83 1.20 -2.77 -6.45
N GLU A 84 0.37 -2.86 -7.48
CA GLU A 84 0.20 -1.80 -8.47
C GLU A 84 -0.29 -0.51 -7.79
N ASP A 85 -1.20 -0.62 -6.82
CA ASP A 85 -1.65 0.50 -6.00
C ASP A 85 -0.51 1.08 -5.14
N TYR A 86 0.29 0.23 -4.52
CA TYR A 86 1.46 0.64 -3.73
C TYR A 86 2.47 1.43 -4.58
N GLU A 87 2.75 0.95 -5.79
CA GLU A 87 3.67 1.60 -6.73
C GLU A 87 3.08 2.90 -7.29
N ARG A 88 1.79 2.91 -7.66
CA ARG A 88 1.08 4.09 -8.18
C ARG A 88 1.03 5.24 -7.16
N ASN A 89 0.82 4.91 -5.89
CA ASN A 89 0.82 5.90 -4.80
C ASN A 89 2.23 6.32 -4.38
N ARG A 90 3.29 5.83 -5.04
CA ARG A 90 4.71 6.11 -4.72
C ARG A 90 5.02 5.81 -3.25
N CYS A 91 4.39 4.78 -2.70
CA CYS A 91 4.59 4.36 -1.31
C CYS A 91 6.00 3.84 -1.00
N ALA A 92 6.84 3.70 -2.03
CA ALA A 92 8.24 3.33 -1.95
C ALA A 92 9.19 4.54 -1.73
N ARG A 93 8.70 5.78 -1.53
CA ARG A 93 9.58 6.95 -1.34
C ARG A 93 9.99 7.17 0.13
N ASP A 94 11.32 7.20 0.30
CA ASP A 94 12.15 7.88 1.30
C ASP A 94 12.48 7.19 2.64
N TRP A 95 12.95 5.93 2.64
CA TRP A 95 13.78 5.39 3.73
C TRP A 95 14.64 4.16 3.31
N GLU A 96 15.50 4.38 2.31
CA GLU A 96 16.93 4.05 2.47
C GLU A 96 17.63 5.23 3.14
#